data_AF-A0A9E2PAH1-F1
#
_entry.id   AF-A0A9E2PAH1-F1
#
_cell.length_a   1.000
_cell.length_b   1.000
_cell.length_c   1.000
_cell.angle_alpha   90.00
_cell.angle_beta   90.00
_cell.angle_gamma   90.00
#
_symmetry.space_group_name_H-M   'P 1'
#
loop_
_entity.id
_entity.type
_entity.pdbx_description
1 polymer ?
#
loop_
_entity_poly.entity_id
_entity_poly.type
_entity_poly.pdbx_seq_one_letter_code
_entity_poly.pdbx_strand_id
1 'polypeptide(L)'
;LLLLLAAVGTFLSVGLKLPYFVFFGKDCGLKPKEPPKNMLWAMGIAAFLCFIIGVYPKALYVLLPYKEAALEFHPYNMPHLSETMQILLFTGLVFFLLLKRLQPEGKINLDFDWFYRNILNAFMWFDQKIIQSIDVAWGNVYKSFGIKILMMSVARFFAWFDKWAIDGVVDNVAYGTRWIGDKARRVQTGNLQNYLAMAILIIFVIVGVHWFF
;
A
#
# COMPACT_ATOMS: atom_id res chain seq x y z
N LEU A 1 42.03 15.78 15.65
CA LEU A 1 41.86 15.02 16.92
C LEU A 1 40.45 14.46 17.10
N LEU A 2 39.39 15.26 17.15
CA LEU A 2 38.02 14.73 17.31
C LEU A 2 37.60 13.72 16.23
N LEU A 3 37.95 13.98 14.96
CA LEU A 3 37.69 13.05 13.85
C LEU A 3 38.44 11.71 13.99
N LEU A 4 39.65 11.75 14.53
CA LEU A 4 40.45 10.54 14.77
C LEU A 4 39.84 9.72 15.90
N LEU A 5 39.39 10.36 16.98
CA LEU A 5 38.64 9.71 18.05
C LEU A 5 37.35 9.07 17.52
N ALA A 6 36.62 9.78 16.65
CA ALA A 6 35.41 9.26 16.02
C ALA A 6 35.71 8.05 15.11
N ALA A 7 36.80 8.09 14.32
CA ALA A 7 37.23 6.98 13.48
C ALA A 7 37.61 5.75 14.30
N VAL A 8 38.40 5.93 15.38
CA VAL A 8 38.75 4.87 16.34
C VAL A 8 37.50 4.28 16.99
N GLY A 9 36.56 5.11 17.44
CA GLY A 9 35.30 4.66 18.02
C GLY A 9 34.44 3.87 17.03
N THR A 10 34.40 4.29 15.76
CA THR A 10 33.70 3.57 14.69
C THR A 10 34.35 2.21 14.44
N PHE A 11 35.68 2.15 14.33
CA PHE A 11 36.41 0.89 14.15
C PHE A 11 36.20 -0.07 15.33
N LEU A 12 36.24 0.44 16.56
CA LEU A 12 35.99 -0.34 17.77
C LEU A 12 34.55 -0.91 17.79
N SER A 13 33.56 -0.09 17.45
CA SER A 13 32.13 -0.47 17.50
C SER A 13 31.72 -1.40 16.35
N VAL A 14 31.97 -0.98 15.10
CA VAL A 14 31.51 -1.68 13.89
C VAL A 14 32.51 -2.71 13.41
N GLY A 15 33.81 -2.41 13.50
CA GLY A 15 34.87 -3.28 12.99
C GLY A 15 35.22 -4.45 13.91
N LEU A 16 35.19 -4.24 15.24
CA LEU A 16 35.59 -5.26 16.21
C LEU A 16 34.41 -5.79 17.02
N LYS A 17 33.69 -4.91 17.73
CA LYS A 17 32.64 -5.32 18.68
C LYS A 17 31.51 -6.09 18.01
N LEU A 18 30.92 -5.56 16.93
CA LEU A 18 29.80 -6.20 16.25
C LEU A 18 30.16 -7.59 15.71
N PRO A 19 31.21 -7.76 14.88
CA PRO A 19 31.56 -9.07 14.33
C PRO A 19 31.96 -10.05 15.42
N TYR A 20 32.73 -9.61 16.44
CA TYR A 20 33.15 -10.50 17.52
C TYR A 20 31.95 -11.08 18.28
N PHE A 21 30.98 -10.26 18.67
CA PHE A 21 29.81 -10.75 19.42
C PHE A 21 28.78 -11.47 18.54
N VAL A 22 28.74 -11.22 17.24
CA VAL A 22 27.87 -11.95 16.31
C VAL A 22 28.40 -13.35 16.04
N PHE A 23 29.71 -13.52 15.82
CA PHE A 23 30.31 -14.81 15.45
C PHE A 23 30.84 -15.62 16.65
N PHE A 24 31.40 -14.94 17.66
CA PHE A 24 32.03 -15.57 18.84
C PHE A 24 31.28 -15.27 20.14
N GLY A 25 30.07 -14.70 20.06
CA GLY A 25 29.21 -14.46 21.20
C GLY A 25 28.56 -15.72 21.77
N LYS A 26 27.69 -15.54 22.77
CA LYS A 26 26.91 -16.63 23.35
C LYS A 26 25.91 -17.15 22.30
N ASP A 27 25.95 -18.44 22.03
CA ASP A 27 25.02 -19.08 21.10
C ASP A 27 23.57 -19.01 21.64
N CYS A 28 22.67 -18.49 20.81
CA CYS A 28 21.24 -18.38 21.08
C CYS A 28 20.46 -19.63 20.61
N GLY A 29 21.11 -20.62 20.01
CA GLY A 29 20.50 -21.84 19.48
C GLY A 29 19.70 -21.64 18.18
N LEU A 30 19.76 -20.44 17.60
CA LEU A 30 19.08 -20.11 16.36
C LEU A 30 19.92 -20.58 15.17
N LYS A 31 19.28 -21.27 14.23
CA LYS A 31 19.90 -21.66 12.95
C LYS A 31 19.28 -20.82 11.82
N PRO A 32 19.76 -19.57 11.61
CA PRO A 32 19.22 -18.72 10.57
C PRO A 32 19.48 -19.35 9.19
N LYS A 33 18.47 -19.30 8.32
CA LYS A 33 18.59 -19.74 6.93
C LYS A 33 19.44 -18.72 6.17
N GLU A 34 20.26 -19.20 5.22
CA GLU A 34 20.98 -18.32 4.31
C GLU A 34 20.02 -17.40 3.52
N PRO A 35 20.44 -16.15 3.24
CA PRO A 35 19.64 -15.22 2.47
C PRO A 35 19.40 -15.73 1.03
N PRO A 36 18.34 -15.27 0.35
CA PRO A 36 18.07 -15.67 -1.04
C PRO A 36 19.24 -15.29 -1.95
N LYS A 37 19.47 -16.10 -3.00
CA LYS A 37 20.63 -15.96 -3.90
C LYS A 37 20.81 -14.55 -4.46
N ASN A 38 19.72 -13.84 -4.77
CA ASN A 38 19.77 -12.48 -5.31
C ASN A 38 20.40 -11.48 -4.31
N MET A 39 20.10 -11.61 -3.02
CA MET A 39 20.71 -10.78 -1.97
C MET A 39 22.19 -11.09 -1.80
N LEU A 40 22.57 -12.37 -1.90
CA LEU A 40 23.96 -12.80 -1.80
C LEU A 40 24.82 -12.28 -2.97
N TRP A 41 24.27 -12.30 -4.19
CA TRP A 41 24.91 -11.66 -5.35
C TRP A 41 25.09 -10.15 -5.17
N ALA A 42 24.06 -9.45 -4.68
CA ALA A 42 24.15 -8.01 -4.42
C ALA A 42 25.23 -7.68 -3.37
N MET A 43 25.30 -8.44 -2.27
CA MET A 43 26.34 -8.29 -1.24
C MET A 43 27.74 -8.59 -1.81
N GLY A 44 27.86 -9.62 -2.64
CA GLY A 44 29.13 -9.99 -3.28
C GLY A 44 29.64 -8.91 -4.22
N ILE A 45 28.77 -8.35 -5.08
CA ILE A 45 29.13 -7.25 -5.99
C ILE A 45 29.52 -6.00 -5.21
N ALA A 46 28.76 -5.65 -4.16
CA ALA A 46 29.07 -4.50 -3.32
C ALA A 46 30.44 -4.66 -2.63
N ALA A 47 30.71 -5.83 -2.03
CA ALA A 47 32.00 -6.13 -1.41
C ALA A 47 33.16 -6.06 -2.42
N PHE A 48 32.94 -6.57 -3.64
CA PHE A 48 33.92 -6.50 -4.73
C PHE A 48 34.22 -5.06 -5.16
N LEU A 49 33.19 -4.21 -5.29
CA LEU A 49 33.37 -2.79 -5.60
C LEU A 49 34.12 -2.06 -4.46
N CYS A 50 33.75 -2.30 -3.20
CA CYS A 50 34.47 -1.77 -2.04
C CYS A 50 35.95 -2.18 -2.06
N PHE A 51 36.24 -3.44 -2.40
CA PHE A 51 37.61 -3.94 -2.50
C PHE A 51 38.40 -3.24 -3.63
N ILE A 52 37.81 -3.09 -4.82
CA ILE A 52 38.45 -2.37 -5.93
C ILE A 52 38.76 -0.92 -5.56
N ILE A 53 37.81 -0.22 -4.95
CA ILE A 53 37.99 1.18 -4.55
C ILE A 53 39.10 1.30 -3.48
N GLY A 54 39.19 0.32 -2.57
CA GLY A 54 40.28 0.26 -1.59
C GLY A 54 41.64 0.08 -2.25
N VAL A 55 41.80 -0.94 -3.10
CA VAL A 55 43.10 -1.26 -3.73
C VAL A 55 43.51 -0.21 -4.77
N TYR A 56 42.56 0.33 -5.53
CA TYR A 56 42.80 1.30 -6.59
C TYR A 56 41.93 2.56 -6.42
N PRO A 57 42.29 3.46 -5.48
CA PRO A 57 41.49 4.63 -5.14
C PRO A 57 41.35 5.63 -6.30
N LYS A 58 42.27 5.57 -7.28
CA LYS A 58 42.20 6.38 -8.50
C LYS A 58 40.90 6.16 -9.28
N ALA A 59 40.31 4.95 -9.25
CA ALA A 59 39.02 4.69 -9.88
C ALA A 59 37.91 5.59 -9.32
N LEU A 60 37.95 5.89 -8.01
CA LEU A 60 37.01 6.80 -7.37
C LEU A 60 37.37 8.27 -7.61
N TYR A 61 38.66 8.62 -7.58
CA TYR A 61 39.12 10.01 -7.71
C TYR A 61 38.77 10.66 -9.06
N VAL A 62 38.69 9.87 -10.13
CA VAL A 62 38.30 10.37 -11.46
C VAL A 62 36.82 10.78 -11.54
N LEU A 63 35.97 10.22 -10.67
CA LEU A 63 34.53 10.49 -10.60
C LEU A 63 34.20 11.72 -9.72
N LEU A 64 35.16 12.18 -8.90
CA LEU A 64 34.94 13.30 -7.98
C LEU A 64 34.89 14.65 -8.74
N PRO A 65 34.15 15.65 -8.22
CA PRO A 65 34.05 16.98 -8.85
C PRO A 65 35.40 17.74 -8.87
N TYR A 66 36.23 17.55 -7.84
CA TYR A 66 37.54 18.18 -7.68
C TYR A 66 38.67 17.18 -7.99
N LYS A 67 38.80 16.82 -9.27
CA LYS A 67 39.68 15.72 -9.71
C LYS A 67 41.16 15.97 -9.41
N GLU A 68 41.65 17.19 -9.63
CA GLU A 68 43.08 17.51 -9.48
C GLU A 68 43.53 17.41 -8.03
N ALA A 69 42.80 18.04 -7.10
CA ALA A 69 43.08 17.95 -5.66
C ALA A 69 42.95 16.50 -5.12
N ALA A 70 42.05 15.69 -5.69
CA ALA A 70 41.88 14.30 -5.28
C ALA A 70 43.00 13.40 -5.79
N LEU A 71 43.53 13.65 -6.99
CA LEU A 71 44.62 12.87 -7.59
C LEU A 71 45.97 13.12 -6.89
N GLU A 72 46.17 14.31 -6.33
CA GLU A 72 47.35 14.65 -5.52
C GLU A 72 47.35 13.97 -4.15
N PHE A 73 46.18 13.57 -3.64
CA PHE A 73 46.08 12.91 -2.36
C PHE A 73 46.48 11.43 -2.47
N HIS A 74 47.57 11.07 -1.79
CA HIS A 74 48.11 9.71 -1.76
C HIS A 74 47.79 9.02 -0.43
N PRO A 75 46.70 8.22 -0.34
CA PRO A 75 46.31 7.57 0.91
C PRO A 75 47.34 6.53 1.39
N TYR A 76 48.05 5.87 0.46
CA TYR A 76 49.05 4.85 0.75
C TYR A 76 50.47 5.41 0.87
N ASN A 77 50.63 6.47 1.66
CA ASN A 77 51.94 7.01 2.00
C ASN A 77 52.50 6.35 3.27
N MET A 78 53.82 6.23 3.36
CA MET A 78 54.48 5.59 4.51
C MET A 78 54.08 6.19 5.87
N PRO A 79 54.04 7.53 6.06
CA PRO A 79 53.61 8.11 7.33
C PRO A 79 52.14 7.81 7.68
N HIS A 80 51.25 7.86 6.68
CA HIS A 80 49.82 7.60 6.89
C HIS A 80 49.56 6.14 7.24
N LEU A 81 50.26 5.22 6.58
CA LEU A 81 50.12 3.79 6.81
C LEU A 81 50.63 3.41 8.20
N SER A 82 51.78 3.94 8.62
CA SER A 82 52.35 3.61 9.94
C SER A 82 51.47 4.13 11.08
N GLU A 83 50.97 5.37 10.99
CA GLU A 83 50.05 5.94 11.97
C GLU A 83 48.75 5.13 12.05
N THR A 84 48.15 4.81 10.90
CA THR A 84 46.91 4.03 10.83
C THR A 84 47.11 2.63 11.43
N MET A 85 48.20 1.93 11.09
CA MET A 85 48.52 0.62 11.64
C MET A 85 48.72 0.65 13.16
N GLN A 86 49.44 1.64 13.69
CA GLN A 86 49.62 1.80 15.14
C GLN A 86 48.28 1.98 15.85
N ILE A 87 47.40 2.83 15.31
CA ILE A 87 46.08 3.08 15.87
C ILE A 87 45.20 1.82 15.82
N LEU A 88 45.17 1.10 14.69
CA LEU A 88 44.37 -0.12 14.54
C LEU A 88 44.84 -1.22 15.50
N LEU A 89 46.16 -1.45 15.58
CA LEU A 89 46.75 -2.46 16.47
C LEU A 89 46.49 -2.12 17.94
N PHE A 90 46.66 -0.85 18.33
CA PHE A 90 46.40 -0.42 19.69
C PHE A 90 44.90 -0.53 20.04
N THR A 91 44.02 -0.13 19.13
CA THR A 91 42.57 -0.27 19.32
C THR A 91 42.16 -1.74 19.44
N GLY A 92 42.73 -2.62 18.63
CA GLY A 92 42.53 -4.07 18.72
C GLY A 92 43.01 -4.64 20.06
N LEU A 93 44.20 -4.24 20.53
CA LEU A 93 44.72 -4.64 21.83
C LEU A 93 43.78 -4.21 22.96
N VAL A 94 43.36 -2.93 22.97
CA VAL A 94 42.41 -2.38 23.94
C VAL A 94 41.09 -3.15 23.92
N PHE A 95 40.59 -3.49 22.73
CA PHE A 95 39.37 -4.29 22.58
C PHE A 95 39.49 -5.66 23.25
N PHE A 96 40.57 -6.40 23.01
CA PHE A 96 40.80 -7.71 23.64
C PHE A 96 41.00 -7.60 25.16
N LEU A 97 41.65 -6.54 25.65
CA LEU A 97 41.84 -6.33 27.08
C LEU A 97 40.52 -5.98 27.79
N LEU A 98 39.65 -5.19 27.16
CA LEU A 98 38.37 -4.75 27.72
C LEU A 98 37.19 -5.62 27.30
N LEU A 99 37.44 -6.80 26.71
CA LEU A 99 36.40 -7.66 26.14
C LEU A 99 35.24 -7.95 27.12
N LYS A 100 35.57 -8.18 28.40
CA LYS A 100 34.60 -8.43 29.48
C LYS A 100 33.69 -7.23 29.76
N ARG A 101 34.18 -5.99 29.60
CA ARG A 101 33.40 -4.77 29.81
C ARG A 101 32.63 -4.31 28.57
N LEU A 102 33.03 -4.78 27.39
CA LEU A 102 32.38 -4.41 26.12
C LEU A 102 31.20 -5.31 25.76
N GLN A 103 30.88 -6.31 26.60
CA GLN A 103 29.77 -7.21 26.34
C GLN A 103 28.45 -6.43 26.17
N PRO A 104 27.63 -6.76 25.15
CA PRO A 104 26.33 -6.13 24.99
C PRO A 104 25.42 -6.54 26.16
N GLU A 105 25.07 -5.56 26.99
CA GLU A 105 24.08 -5.73 28.05
C GLU A 105 22.70 -5.35 27.51
N GLY A 106 21.65 -6.11 27.90
CA GLY A 106 20.26 -5.82 27.56
C GLY A 106 19.73 -4.60 28.34
N LYS A 107 20.24 -3.41 28.03
CA LYS A 107 19.83 -2.14 28.61
C LYS A 107 19.18 -1.27 27.54
N ILE A 108 18.18 -0.49 27.95
CA ILE A 108 17.58 0.53 27.08
C ILE A 108 18.56 1.69 27.02
N ASN A 109 19.13 1.94 25.84
CA ASN A 109 19.91 3.15 25.61
C ASN A 109 18.96 4.34 25.47
N LEU A 110 19.04 5.27 26.42
CA LEU A 110 18.36 6.56 26.35
C LEU A 110 19.15 7.49 25.43
N ASP A 111 18.97 7.29 24.12
CA ASP A 111 19.51 8.16 23.08
C ASP A 111 18.49 9.26 22.71
N PHE A 112 18.79 10.06 21.68
CA PHE A 112 17.85 11.03 21.11
C PHE A 112 16.49 10.41 20.69
N ASP A 113 16.43 9.09 20.49
CA ASP A 113 15.18 8.34 20.28
C ASP A 113 14.15 8.60 21.40
N TRP A 114 14.58 8.78 22.64
CA TRP A 114 13.69 9.09 23.76
C TRP A 114 12.90 10.40 23.52
N PHE A 115 13.58 11.43 23.01
CA PHE A 115 12.97 12.71 22.71
C PHE A 115 11.94 12.58 21.58
N TYR A 116 12.31 11.86 20.50
CA TYR A 116 11.40 11.56 19.39
C TYR A 116 10.18 10.76 19.84
N ARG A 117 10.37 9.70 20.63
CA ARG A 117 9.26 8.89 21.16
C ARG A 117 8.34 9.69 22.05
N ASN A 118 8.89 10.55 22.91
CA ASN A 118 8.08 11.36 23.81
C ASN A 118 7.24 12.39 23.06
N ILE A 119 7.81 13.07 22.06
CA ILE A 119 7.07 14.00 21.20
C ILE A 119 5.99 13.27 20.40
N LEU A 120 6.32 12.12 19.81
CA LEU A 120 5.36 11.35 19.04
C LEU A 120 4.21 10.87 19.91
N ASN A 121 4.47 10.41 21.13
CA ASN A 121 3.43 10.02 22.08
C ASN A 121 2.53 11.21 22.45
N ALA A 122 3.10 12.40 22.65
CA ALA A 122 2.33 13.62 22.91
C ALA A 122 1.45 14.00 21.70
N PHE A 123 1.98 13.86 20.48
CA PHE A 123 1.22 14.10 19.25
C PHE A 123 0.09 13.08 19.05
N MET A 124 0.37 11.79 19.26
CA MET A 124 -0.64 10.72 19.18
C MET A 124 -1.74 10.93 20.22
N TRP A 125 -1.39 11.36 21.44
CA TRP A 125 -2.37 11.72 22.46
C TRP A 125 -3.24 12.90 22.01
N PHE A 126 -2.65 13.92 21.39
CA PHE A 126 -3.38 15.07 20.85
C PHE A 126 -4.35 14.66 19.74
N ASP A 127 -3.90 13.86 18.78
CA ASP A 127 -4.71 13.37 17.66
C ASP A 127 -5.91 12.53 18.15
N GLN A 128 -5.64 11.53 19.00
CA GLN A 128 -6.68 10.65 19.54
C GLN A 128 -7.69 11.37 20.43
N LYS A 129 -7.27 12.40 21.17
CA LYS A 129 -8.17 13.04 22.14
C LYS A 129 -8.92 14.22 21.55
N ILE A 130 -8.28 15.00 20.68
CA ILE A 130 -8.86 16.24 20.15
C ILE A 130 -9.39 16.00 18.75
N ILE A 131 -8.55 15.55 17.82
CA ILE A 131 -8.94 15.41 16.40
C ILE A 131 -9.98 14.32 16.24
N GLN A 132 -9.77 13.14 16.82
CA GLN A 132 -10.73 12.04 16.74
C GLN A 132 -12.08 12.38 17.40
N SER A 133 -12.08 13.14 18.50
CA SER A 133 -13.33 13.59 19.13
C SER A 133 -14.12 14.53 18.22
N ILE A 134 -13.44 15.43 17.52
CA ILE A 134 -14.05 16.35 16.55
C ILE A 134 -14.57 15.57 15.34
N ASP A 135 -13.77 14.64 14.81
CA ASP A 135 -14.14 13.84 13.64
C ASP A 135 -15.33 12.92 13.93
N VAL A 136 -15.37 12.30 15.11
CA VAL A 136 -16.52 11.51 15.57
C VAL A 136 -17.77 12.39 15.75
N ALA A 137 -17.63 13.58 16.33
CA ALA A 137 -18.73 14.53 16.46
C ALA A 137 -19.28 14.94 15.09
N TRP A 138 -18.39 15.27 14.15
CA TRP A 138 -18.76 15.66 12.79
C TRP A 138 -19.40 14.50 12.02
N GLY A 139 -18.85 13.30 12.13
CA GLY A 139 -19.40 12.08 11.54
C GLY A 139 -20.80 11.75 12.07
N ASN A 140 -21.05 11.97 13.37
CA ASN A 140 -22.37 11.78 13.97
C ASN A 140 -23.39 12.80 13.46
N VAL A 141 -22.99 14.07 13.29
CA VAL A 141 -23.82 15.11 12.67
C VAL A 141 -24.13 14.75 11.22
N TYR A 142 -23.13 14.35 10.44
CA TYR A 142 -23.31 13.97 9.03
C TYR A 142 -24.22 12.74 8.86
N LYS A 143 -24.05 11.70 9.69
CA LYS A 143 -24.92 10.51 9.67
C LYS A 143 -26.35 10.84 10.08
N SER A 144 -26.53 11.66 11.12
CA SER A 144 -27.85 11.96 11.68
C SER A 144 -28.64 12.96 10.85
N PHE A 145 -28.00 14.01 10.34
CA PHE A 145 -28.65 15.02 9.51
C PHE A 145 -28.53 14.69 8.02
N GLY A 146 -27.33 14.46 7.50
CA GLY A 146 -27.10 14.26 6.08
C GLY A 146 -27.72 12.97 5.57
N ILE A 147 -27.22 11.83 6.03
CA ILE A 147 -27.67 10.53 5.49
C ILE A 147 -29.12 10.24 5.89
N LYS A 148 -29.49 10.45 7.15
CA LYS A 148 -30.84 10.09 7.62
C LYS A 148 -31.94 10.89 6.91
N ILE A 149 -31.79 12.22 6.79
CA ILE A 149 -32.81 13.06 6.17
C ILE A 149 -32.81 12.84 4.66
N LEU A 150 -31.64 12.88 4.03
CA LEU A 150 -31.53 12.81 2.58
C LEU A 150 -31.90 11.41 2.07
N MET A 151 -31.35 10.35 2.65
CA MET A 151 -31.62 8.97 2.24
C MET A 151 -33.04 8.53 2.57
N MET A 152 -33.61 8.87 3.75
CA MET A 152 -35.01 8.49 4.03
C MET A 152 -36.00 9.25 3.16
N SER A 153 -35.71 10.48 2.77
CA SER A 153 -36.61 11.25 1.91
C SER A 153 -36.53 10.75 0.47
N VAL A 154 -35.32 10.53 -0.04
CA VAL A 154 -35.08 10.00 -1.38
C VAL A 154 -35.59 8.56 -1.52
N ALA A 155 -35.32 7.68 -0.55
CA ALA A 155 -35.80 6.30 -0.59
C ALA A 155 -37.32 6.21 -0.50
N ARG A 156 -37.97 7.03 0.34
CA ARG A 156 -39.45 7.09 0.40
C ARG A 156 -40.03 7.61 -0.90
N PHE A 157 -39.40 8.60 -1.53
CA PHE A 157 -39.81 9.11 -2.83
C PHE A 157 -39.72 8.02 -3.92
N PHE A 158 -38.57 7.33 -4.01
CA PHE A 158 -38.40 6.26 -4.99
C PHE A 158 -39.35 5.07 -4.75
N ALA A 159 -39.55 4.67 -3.50
CA ALA A 159 -40.51 3.59 -3.18
C ALA A 159 -41.96 3.99 -3.48
N TRP A 160 -42.32 5.27 -3.31
CA TRP A 160 -43.62 5.77 -3.73
C TRP A 160 -43.75 5.81 -5.25
N PHE A 161 -42.73 6.29 -5.96
CA PHE A 161 -42.72 6.37 -7.43
C PHE A 161 -42.85 4.98 -8.06
N ASP A 162 -42.15 3.99 -7.53
CA ASP A 162 -42.23 2.60 -7.98
C ASP A 162 -43.67 2.06 -7.85
N LYS A 163 -44.26 2.18 -6.65
CA LYS A 163 -45.62 1.68 -6.38
C LYS A 163 -46.74 2.40 -7.12
N TRP A 164 -46.58 3.68 -7.43
CA TRP A 164 -47.66 4.47 -8.02
C TRP A 164 -47.48 4.74 -9.51
N ALA A 165 -46.26 5.03 -9.95
CA ALA A 165 -45.99 5.30 -11.35
C ALA A 165 -45.66 4.01 -12.12
N ILE A 166 -44.73 3.19 -11.63
CA ILE A 166 -44.28 2.01 -12.38
C ILE A 166 -45.35 0.91 -12.33
N ASP A 167 -45.75 0.49 -11.12
CA ASP A 167 -46.79 -0.54 -10.96
C ASP A 167 -48.11 -0.07 -11.59
N GLY A 168 -48.47 1.21 -11.42
CA GLY A 168 -49.68 1.77 -12.02
C GLY A 168 -49.69 1.72 -13.55
N VAL A 169 -48.57 2.01 -14.21
CA VAL A 169 -48.46 1.89 -15.67
C VAL A 169 -48.55 0.42 -16.10
N VAL A 170 -47.83 -0.47 -15.42
CA VAL A 170 -47.79 -1.91 -15.74
C VAL A 170 -49.18 -2.55 -15.57
N ASP A 171 -49.87 -2.25 -14.47
CA ASP A 171 -51.20 -2.77 -14.19
C ASP A 171 -52.21 -2.30 -15.25
N ASN A 172 -52.20 -1.02 -15.62
CA ASN A 172 -53.09 -0.50 -16.66
C ASN A 172 -52.85 -1.16 -18.02
N VAL A 173 -51.59 -1.44 -18.37
CA VAL A 173 -51.25 -2.20 -19.58
C VAL A 173 -51.75 -3.64 -19.49
N ALA A 174 -51.62 -4.28 -18.33
CA ALA A 174 -52.11 -5.64 -18.11
C ALA A 174 -53.64 -5.73 -18.18
N TYR A 175 -54.36 -4.80 -17.57
CA TYR A 175 -55.82 -4.71 -17.64
C TYR A 175 -56.30 -4.42 -19.06
N GLY A 176 -55.64 -3.51 -19.78
CA GLY A 176 -55.94 -3.22 -21.18
C GLY A 176 -55.78 -4.47 -22.06
N THR A 177 -54.69 -5.21 -21.88
CA THR A 177 -54.42 -6.44 -22.62
C THR A 177 -55.45 -7.54 -22.32
N ARG A 178 -55.80 -7.74 -21.04
CA ARG A 178 -56.85 -8.69 -20.64
C ARG A 178 -58.21 -8.32 -21.22
N TRP A 179 -58.58 -7.04 -21.21
CA TRP A 179 -59.84 -6.57 -21.77
C TRP A 179 -59.95 -6.83 -23.28
N ILE A 180 -58.86 -6.60 -24.03
CA ILE A 180 -58.78 -6.93 -25.46
C ILE A 180 -58.96 -8.44 -25.66
N GLY A 181 -58.25 -9.26 -24.85
CA GLY A 181 -58.35 -10.72 -24.89
C GLY A 181 -59.77 -11.23 -24.62
N ASP A 182 -60.46 -10.70 -23.62
CA ASP A 182 -61.84 -11.10 -23.28
C ASP A 182 -62.86 -10.69 -24.35
N LYS A 183 -62.63 -9.56 -25.02
CA LYS A 183 -63.43 -9.20 -26.19
C LYS A 183 -63.15 -10.12 -27.38
N ALA A 184 -61.88 -10.41 -27.67
CA ALA A 184 -61.50 -11.33 -28.74
C ALA A 184 -62.06 -12.75 -28.51
N ARG A 185 -62.03 -13.24 -27.26
CA ARG A 185 -62.62 -14.53 -26.88
C ARG A 185 -64.11 -14.60 -27.17
N ARG A 186 -64.85 -13.50 -26.98
CA ARG A 186 -66.29 -13.44 -27.28
C ARG A 186 -66.62 -13.46 -28.78
N VAL A 187 -65.66 -13.12 -29.65
CA VAL A 187 -65.82 -13.26 -31.11
C VAL A 187 -65.78 -14.73 -31.52
N GLN A 188 -65.05 -15.57 -30.80
CA GLN A 188 -65.01 -17.01 -31.03
C GLN A 188 -66.22 -17.72 -30.41
N THR A 189 -67.33 -17.73 -31.13
CA THR A 189 -68.64 -18.25 -30.67
C THR A 189 -68.76 -19.79 -30.72
N GLY A 190 -67.75 -20.51 -31.23
CA GLY A 190 -67.74 -21.98 -31.29
C GLY A 190 -68.72 -22.62 -32.29
N ASN A 191 -69.58 -21.81 -32.93
CA ASN A 191 -70.53 -22.27 -33.94
C ASN A 191 -69.92 -22.16 -35.35
N LEU A 192 -69.78 -23.30 -36.04
CA LEU A 192 -69.15 -23.40 -37.37
C LEU A 192 -69.82 -22.51 -38.42
N GLN A 193 -71.13 -22.28 -38.29
CA GLN A 193 -71.90 -21.42 -39.20
C GLN A 193 -71.49 -19.95 -39.11
N ASN A 194 -71.22 -19.46 -37.89
CA ASN A 194 -70.79 -18.07 -37.69
C ASN A 194 -69.39 -17.83 -38.29
N TYR A 195 -68.49 -18.82 -38.22
CA TYR A 195 -67.16 -18.72 -38.82
C TYR A 195 -67.20 -18.72 -40.35
N LEU A 196 -68.07 -19.55 -40.95
CA LEU A 196 -68.27 -19.56 -42.41
C LEU A 196 -68.84 -18.23 -42.90
N ALA A 197 -69.84 -17.68 -42.20
CA ALA A 197 -70.40 -16.36 -42.53
C ALA A 197 -69.35 -15.25 -42.42
N MET A 198 -68.53 -15.26 -41.37
CA MET A 198 -67.45 -14.30 -41.16
C MET A 198 -66.36 -14.42 -42.24
N ALA A 199 -66.01 -15.63 -42.67
CA ALA A 199 -65.05 -15.87 -43.75
C ALA A 199 -65.52 -15.34 -45.11
N ILE A 200 -66.80 -15.56 -45.46
CA ILE A 200 -67.40 -15.01 -46.69
C ILE A 200 -67.40 -13.48 -46.65
N LEU A 201 -67.73 -12.89 -45.50
CA LEU A 201 -67.71 -11.44 -45.29
C LEU A 201 -66.29 -10.85 -45.45
N ILE A 202 -65.27 -11.52 -44.89
CA ILE A 202 -63.86 -11.13 -45.08
C ILE A 202 -63.47 -11.19 -46.56
N ILE A 203 -63.86 -12.23 -47.29
CA ILE A 203 -63.59 -12.35 -48.74
C ILE A 203 -64.26 -11.19 -49.51
N PHE A 204 -65.52 -10.86 -49.20
CA PHE A 204 -66.23 -9.74 -49.82
C PHE A 204 -65.56 -8.39 -49.51
N VAL A 205 -65.09 -8.18 -48.29
CA VAL A 205 -64.36 -6.96 -47.92
C VAL A 205 -63.02 -6.87 -48.64
N ILE A 206 -62.25 -7.96 -48.71
CA ILE A 206 -60.97 -7.98 -49.42
C ILE A 206 -61.17 -7.71 -50.91
N VAL A 207 -62.15 -8.36 -51.55
CA VAL A 207 -62.48 -8.13 -52.96
C VAL A 207 -62.99 -6.71 -53.19
N GLY A 208 -63.83 -6.20 -52.29
CA GLY A 208 -64.36 -4.84 -52.35
C GLY A 208 -63.26 -3.78 -52.18
N VAL A 209 -62.34 -3.96 -51.23
CA VAL A 209 -61.17 -3.08 -51.05
C VAL A 209 -60.25 -3.16 -52.27
N HIS A 210 -60.01 -4.36 -52.81
CA HIS A 210 -59.20 -4.53 -54.03
C HIS A 210 -59.88 -3.93 -55.29
N TRP A 211 -61.21 -3.80 -55.31
CA TRP A 211 -61.93 -3.14 -56.40
C TRP A 211 -62.03 -1.62 -56.24
N PHE A 212 -61.96 -1.11 -55.00
CA PHE A 212 -62.05 0.33 -54.69
C PHE A 212 -60.68 1.03 -54.56
N PHE A 213 -59.58 0.26 -54.42
CA PHE A 213 -58.18 0.71 -54.49
C PHE A 213 -57.53 0.17 -55.77
#